data_AF-A0A540WQS2-F1
#
_entry.id   AF-A0A540WQS2-F1
#
_cell.length_a   1.000
_cell.length_b   1.000
_cell.length_c   1.000
_cell.angle_alpha   90.00
_cell.angle_beta   90.00
_cell.angle_gamma   90.00
#
_symmetry.space_group_name_H-M   'P 1'
#
loop_
_entity.id
_entity.type
_entity.pdbx_description
1 polymer ?
#
loop_
_entity_poly.entity_id
_entity_poly.type
_entity_poly.pdbx_seq_one_letter_code
_entity_poly.pdbx_strand_id
1 'polypeptide(L)' 'HPTPSAGRYVWAGHLHPTVRLAAGADRLRLPCFHLGREVGVLPAFSAFTGGLDLKRRPGERVFALAGPSVVEV' A
#
# COMPACT_ATOMS: atom_id res chain seq x y z
N HIS A 1 -9.01 3.15 -10.98
CA HIS A 1 -8.39 3.79 -9.79
C HIS A 1 -9.49 4.04 -8.75
N PRO A 2 -9.25 3.76 -7.46
CA PRO A 2 -10.19 4.00 -6.37
C PRO A 2 -10.68 5.45 -6.31
N THR A 3 -11.94 5.66 -5.96
CA THR A 3 -12.58 6.99 -5.97
C THR A 3 -13.14 7.32 -4.59
N PRO A 4 -12.94 8.55 -4.07
CA PRO A 4 -13.58 9.00 -2.83
C PRO A 4 -15.11 8.98 -2.91
N SER A 5 -15.76 8.89 -1.75
CA SER A 5 -17.21 9.03 -1.60
C SER A 5 -17.51 10.10 -0.55
N ALA A 6 -18.44 11.01 -0.84
CA ALA A 6 -18.80 12.09 0.07
C ALA A 6 -19.23 11.56 1.45
N GLY A 7 -18.65 12.14 2.51
CA GLY A 7 -18.95 11.81 3.90
C GLY A 7 -18.47 10.42 4.38
N ARG A 8 -17.64 9.72 3.60
CA ARG A 8 -17.17 8.36 3.93
C ARG A 8 -15.68 8.19 3.65
N TYR A 9 -15.04 7.33 4.43
CA TYR A 9 -13.71 6.80 4.08
C TYR A 9 -13.88 5.53 3.26
N VAL A 10 -13.23 5.46 2.11
CA VAL A 10 -13.38 4.33 1.17
C VAL A 10 -12.23 3.35 1.35
N TRP A 11 -12.55 2.06 1.49
CA TRP A 11 -11.57 0.99 1.39
C TRP A 11 -11.67 0.35 -0.01
N ALA A 12 -10.54 0.21 -0.68
CA ALA A 12 -10.47 -0.33 -2.03
C ALA A 12 -9.46 -1.47 -2.15
N GLY A 13 -9.78 -2.46 -2.99
CA GLY A 13 -8.85 -3.50 -3.44
C GLY A 13 -8.37 -3.26 -4.87
N HIS A 14 -8.15 -4.34 -5.62
CA HIS A 14 -7.85 -4.39 -7.07
C HIS A 14 -6.48 -3.83 -7.51
N LEU A 15 -5.96 -2.77 -6.89
CA LEU A 15 -4.67 -2.18 -7.28
C LEU A 15 -3.45 -2.99 -6.84
N HIS A 16 -3.59 -3.83 -5.81
CA HIS A 16 -2.51 -4.64 -5.24
C HIS A 16 -1.26 -3.79 -4.92
N PRO A 17 -1.40 -2.81 -4.01
CA PRO A 17 -0.35 -1.87 -3.69
C PRO A 17 0.88 -2.57 -3.10
N THR A 18 2.06 -2.16 -3.57
CA THR A 18 3.35 -2.59 -3.07
C THR A 18 4.26 -1.41 -2.80
N VAL A 19 5.18 -1.58 -1.86
CA VAL A 19 6.24 -0.61 -1.56
C VAL A 19 7.60 -1.26 -1.72
N ARG A 20 8.57 -0.48 -2.25
CA ARG A 20 9.97 -0.89 -2.31
C ARG A 20 10.73 -0.31 -1.13
N LEU A 21 11.43 -1.18 -0.41
CA LEU A 21 12.36 -0.83 0.66
C LEU A 21 13.78 -1.10 0.15
N ALA A 22 14.67 -0.18 0.40
CA ALA A 22 16.08 -0.29 0.01
C ALA A 22 16.98 0.12 1.17
N ALA A 23 17.97 -0.73 1.47
CA ALA A 23 19.01 -0.46 2.46
C ALA A 23 20.32 -1.04 1.94
N GLY A 24 21.26 -0.17 1.54
CA GLY A 24 22.51 -0.61 0.92
C GLY A 24 22.26 -1.43 -0.35
N ALA A 25 22.74 -2.68 -0.37
CA ALA A 25 22.54 -3.62 -1.47
C ALA A 25 21.17 -4.32 -1.45
N ASP A 26 20.46 -4.30 -0.32
CA ASP A 26 19.20 -5.00 -0.16
C ASP A 26 18.05 -4.22 -0.79
N ARG A 27 17.22 -4.95 -1.55
CA ARG A 27 16.00 -4.45 -2.17
C ARG A 27 14.86 -5.41 -1.93
N LEU A 28 13.87 -4.98 -1.17
CA LEU A 28 12.66 -5.73 -0.90
C LEU A 28 11.46 -5.05 -1.55
N ARG A 29 10.54 -5.86 -2.05
CA ARG A 29 9.23 -5.38 -2.51
C ARG A 29 8.16 -6.12 -1.74
N LEU A 30 7.42 -5.37 -0.93
CA LEU A 30 6.44 -5.90 -0.01
C LEU A 30 5.05 -5.39 -0.37
N PRO A 31 3.99 -6.22 -0.23
CA PRO A 31 2.62 -5.72 -0.21
C PRO A 31 2.47 -4.68 0.90
N CYS A 32 1.61 -3.67 0.69
CA CYS A 32 1.41 -2.62 1.69
C CYS A 32 -0.06 -2.21 1.81
N PHE A 33 -0.41 -1.58 2.93
CA PHE A 33 -1.57 -0.70 2.98
C PHE A 33 -1.15 0.68 2.48
N HIS A 34 -1.95 1.29 1.62
CA HIS A 34 -1.74 2.68 1.20
C HIS A 34 -2.94 3.51 1.65
N LEU A 35 -2.74 4.34 2.67
CA LEU A 35 -3.78 5.15 3.28
C LEU A 35 -3.64 6.62 2.85
N GLY A 36 -4.58 7.07 2.04
CA GLY A 36 -4.79 8.49 1.75
C GLY A 36 -5.81 9.12 2.70
N ARG A 37 -6.11 10.39 2.46
CA ARG A 37 -7.05 11.19 3.28
C ARG A 37 -8.48 10.66 3.25
N GLU A 38 -8.94 10.17 2.09
CA GLU A 38 -10.34 9.75 1.86
C GLU A 38 -10.46 8.31 1.39
N VAL A 39 -9.34 7.71 0.96
CA VAL A 39 -9.31 6.36 0.38
C VAL A 39 -8.11 5.60 0.93
N GLY A 40 -8.33 4.38 1.40
CA GLY A 40 -7.32 3.41 1.75
C GLY A 40 -7.34 2.23 0.78
N VAL A 41 -6.16 1.77 0.36
CA VAL A 41 -6.01 0.62 -0.54
C VAL A 41 -5.43 -0.56 0.25
N LEU A 42 -6.13 -1.69 0.19
CA LEU A 42 -5.77 -2.93 0.85
C LEU A 42 -4.70 -3.69 0.04
N PRO A 43 -3.74 -4.36 0.71
CA PRO A 43 -2.80 -5.24 0.04
C PRO A 43 -3.52 -6.41 -0.64
N ALA A 44 -2.86 -7.02 -1.63
CA ALA A 44 -3.34 -8.28 -2.17
C ALA A 44 -3.27 -9.38 -1.11
N PHE A 45 -4.33 -10.17 -0.96
CA PHE A 45 -4.34 -11.36 -0.11
C PHE A 45 -3.55 -12.53 -0.73
N SER A 46 -3.35 -12.51 -2.05
CA SER A 46 -2.60 -13.54 -2.77
C SER A 46 -1.19 -13.04 -3.15
N ALA A 47 -0.23 -13.96 -3.18
CA ALA A 47 1.16 -13.67 -3.52
C ALA A 47 1.39 -13.43 -5.03
N PHE A 48 0.40 -13.70 -5.89
CA PHE A 48 0.54 -13.80 -7.36
C PHE A 48 0.08 -12.56 -8.13
N THR A 49 0.10 -11.40 -7.50
CA THR A 49 -0.30 -10.17 -8.16
C THR A 49 0.95 -9.35 -8.42
N GLY A 50 1.31 -9.15 -9.69
CA GLY A 50 2.47 -8.33 -10.10
C GLY A 50 2.55 -6.98 -9.40
N GLY A 51 1.45 -6.49 -8.84
CA GLY A 51 1.37 -5.42 -7.84
C GLY A 51 1.68 -4.05 -8.44
N LEU A 52 1.14 -2.99 -7.86
CA LEU A 52 1.44 -1.64 -8.29
C LEU A 52 2.28 -0.92 -7.25
N ASP A 53 3.43 -0.41 -7.71
CA ASP A 53 4.27 0.46 -6.91
C ASP A 53 3.63 1.84 -6.77
N LEU A 54 2.97 2.06 -5.64
CA LEU A 54 2.36 3.34 -5.38
C LEU A 54 3.38 4.28 -4.73
N LYS A 55 3.61 5.43 -5.38
CA LYS A 55 4.37 6.52 -4.76
C LYS A 55 3.52 7.15 -3.67
N ARG A 56 4.07 7.19 -2.45
CA ARG A 56 3.54 7.97 -1.33
C ARG A 56 3.54 9.45 -1.69
N ARG A 57 2.39 10.11 -1.56
CA ARG A 57 2.24 11.57 -1.66
C ARG A 57 2.23 12.20 -0.27
N PRO A 58 2.47 13.52 -0.15
CA PRO A 58 2.35 14.22 1.12
C PRO A 58 0.98 13.99 1.77
N GLY A 59 0.98 13.68 3.07
CA GLY A 59 -0.24 13.37 3.82
C GLY A 59 -0.75 11.93 3.68
N GLU A 60 -0.14 11.11 2.83
CA GLU A 60 -0.45 9.68 2.74
C GLU A 60 0.49 8.87 3.65
N ARG A 61 -0.02 7.75 4.16
CA ARG A 61 0.71 6.82 5.02
C ARG A 61 0.76 5.46 4.32
N VAL A 62 1.93 4.83 4.34
CA VAL A 62 2.14 3.52 3.73
C VAL A 62 2.64 2.56 4.80
N PHE A 63 2.05 1.36 4.86
CA PHE A 63 2.42 0.34 5.82
C PHE A 63 2.80 -0.95 5.11
N ALA A 64 4.06 -1.35 5.18
CA ALA A 64 4.54 -2.58 4.59
C ALA A 64 4.15 -3.80 5.45
N LEU A 65 3.80 -4.91 4.79
CA LEU A 65 3.66 -6.22 5.42
C LEU A 65 5.03 -6.93 5.46
N ALA A 66 5.64 -6.98 6.64
CA ALA A 66 6.95 -7.59 6.89
C ALA A 66 6.79 -8.88 7.69
N GLY A 67 6.35 -9.95 7.02
CA GLY A 67 6.03 -11.23 7.68
C GLY A 67 4.84 -11.06 8.62
N PRO A 68 4.97 -11.36 9.94
CA PRO A 68 3.89 -11.19 10.90
C PRO A 68 3.70 -9.72 11.34
N SER A 69 4.57 -8.81 10.90
CA SER A 69 4.61 -7.42 11.36
C SER A 69 4.09 -6.44 10.31
N VAL A 70 3.50 -5.34 10.78
CA VAL A 70 3.10 -4.20 9.96
C VAL A 70 3.97 -3.00 10.34
N VAL A 71 4.66 -2.40 9.37
CA VAL A 71 5.64 -1.33 9.61
C VAL A 71 5.31 -0.11 8.73
N GLU A 72 5.27 1.08 9.31
CA GLU A 72 5.09 2.33 8.55
C GLU A 72 6.41 2.75 7.88
N VAL A 73 6.33 3.19 6.62
CA VAL A 73 7.48 3.45 5.73
C VAL A 73 7.46 4.83 5.08
#